data_AF-A0A967LRD3-F1
#
_entry.id   AF-A0A967LRD3-F1
#
_cell.length_a   1.000
_cell.length_b   1.000
_cell.length_c   1.000
_cell.angle_alpha   90.00
_cell.angle_beta   90.00
_cell.angle_gamma   90.00
#
_symmetry.space_group_name_H-M   'P 1'
#
loop_
_entity.id
_entity.type
_entity.pdbx_description
1 polymer ?
#
loop_
_entity_poly.entity_id
_entity_poly.type
_entity_poly.pdbx_seq_one_letter_code
_entity_poly.pdbx_strand_id
1 'polypeptide(L)'
;SVVVAENIPFSTRVDEGTAVTDRAIQSLEYRDVGVTLKVTPQINEKRFVKLKIYEEISRVISETTQVSPSQVVLAPTTTKRTAETNVQVRDGQTVVIAGLVGDNVDVSSTKVPCLGDIPIVGWLFKSETRNTTRTNLLIFLTPYIVATPEEAEEIYQRKSNYMNEVGGNPTDQAGQPVEPTPAQPSSGEAEGNQEKK
;
A
#
# COMPACT_ATOMS: atom_id res chain seq x y z
N SER A 1 11.71 -6.39 5.25
CA SER A 1 10.68 -5.48 4.70
C SER A 1 10.09 -6.11 3.47
N VAL A 2 8.81 -5.87 3.20
CA VAL A 2 8.11 -6.32 1.98
C VAL A 2 7.73 -5.08 1.19
N VAL A 3 8.02 -5.08 -0.10
CA VAL A 3 7.68 -3.99 -1.02
C VAL A 3 7.08 -4.61 -2.27
N VAL A 4 5.89 -4.16 -2.64
CA VAL A 4 5.20 -4.52 -3.89
C VAL A 4 4.77 -3.20 -4.50
N ALA A 5 5.53 -2.71 -5.48
CA ALA A 5 5.30 -1.39 -6.07
C ALA A 5 5.58 -1.37 -7.56
N GLU A 6 4.90 -0.45 -8.24
CA GLU A 6 5.14 -0.08 -9.62
C GLU A 6 6.03 1.17 -9.66
N ASN A 7 6.99 1.20 -10.58
CA ASN A 7 7.92 2.33 -10.71
C ASN A 7 7.41 3.29 -11.79
N ILE A 8 7.01 4.50 -11.40
CA ILE A 8 6.23 5.41 -12.24
C ILE A 8 7.00 6.72 -12.47
N PRO A 9 7.07 7.24 -13.70
CA PRO A 9 7.74 8.50 -13.99
C PRO A 9 6.91 9.72 -13.59
N PHE A 10 7.55 10.68 -12.95
CA PHE A 10 7.01 11.99 -12.60
C PHE A 10 7.82 13.07 -13.32
N SER A 11 7.16 13.92 -14.10
CA SER A 11 7.81 15.06 -14.71
C SER A 11 8.10 16.14 -13.66
N THR A 12 9.38 16.43 -13.44
CA THR A 12 9.85 17.42 -12.44
C THR A 12 10.15 18.78 -13.07
N ARG A 13 10.38 18.82 -14.38
CA ARG A 13 10.63 20.04 -15.15
C ARG A 13 10.22 19.86 -16.60
N VAL A 14 9.55 20.87 -17.14
CA VAL A 14 9.28 21.02 -18.58
C VAL A 14 9.87 22.37 -18.99
N ASP A 15 10.94 22.34 -19.78
CA ASP A 15 11.49 23.56 -20.38
C ASP A 15 10.90 23.74 -21.77
N GLU A 16 10.14 24.82 -21.97
CA GLU A 16 9.66 25.25 -23.28
C GLU A 16 10.71 26.16 -23.93
N GLY A 17 11.24 25.74 -25.08
CA GLY A 17 12.29 26.48 -25.77
C GLY A 17 11.77 27.78 -26.40
N THR A 18 12.36 28.92 -26.05
CA THR A 18 12.11 30.19 -26.75
C THR A 18 12.81 30.23 -28.12
N ALA A 19 12.09 29.74 -29.14
CA ALA A 19 12.29 29.88 -30.59
C ALA A 19 13.55 29.26 -31.28
N VAL A 20 13.28 28.78 -32.51
CA VAL A 20 14.14 28.21 -33.60
C VAL A 20 14.52 26.73 -33.50
N THR A 21 14.63 26.13 -32.31
CA THR A 21 14.68 24.66 -32.17
C THR A 21 13.72 24.22 -31.05
N ASP A 22 12.45 24.09 -31.42
CA ASP A 22 11.37 23.71 -30.51
C ASP A 22 11.54 22.25 -30.08
N ARG A 23 12.22 22.04 -28.95
CA ARG A 23 12.28 20.75 -28.26
C ARG A 23 11.99 21.00 -26.79
N ALA A 24 10.81 20.56 -26.35
CA ALA A 24 10.51 20.47 -24.93
C ALA A 24 11.49 19.48 -24.27
N ILE A 25 12.27 19.94 -23.30
CA ILE A 25 13.09 19.06 -22.47
C ILE A 25 12.27 18.72 -21.23
N GLN A 26 11.98 17.43 -21.04
CA GLN A 26 11.31 16.92 -19.85
C GLN A 26 12.31 16.16 -18.99
N SER A 27 12.40 16.56 -17.72
CA SER A 27 13.13 15.79 -16.70
C SER A 27 12.14 14.89 -15.97
N LEU A 28 12.45 13.60 -15.87
CA LEU A 28 11.61 12.60 -15.21
C LEU A 28 12.31 12.07 -13.96
N GLU A 29 11.56 11.97 -12.86
CA GLU A 29 11.96 11.29 -11.63
C GLU A 29 11.07 10.06 -11.45
N TYR A 30 11.67 8.89 -11.23
CA TYR A 30 10.91 7.67 -11.01
C TYR A 30 10.64 7.48 -9.52
N ARG A 31 9.39 7.16 -9.19
CA ARG A 31 8.98 6.88 -7.80
C ARG A 31 8.18 5.60 -7.73
N ASP A 32 8.38 4.85 -6.65
CA ASP A 32 7.65 3.61 -6.38
C ASP A 32 6.27 3.93 -5.80
N VAL A 33 5.23 3.39 -6.42
CA VAL A 33 3.84 3.50 -6.01
C VAL A 33 3.29 2.09 -5.78
N GLY A 34 2.87 1.79 -4.55
CA GLY A 34 2.35 0.50 -4.17
C GLY A 34 2.33 0.28 -2.67
N VAL A 35 2.50 -0.97 -2.24
CA VAL A 35 2.44 -1.39 -0.84
C VAL A 35 3.84 -1.61 -0.29
N THR A 36 4.17 -0.91 0.78
CA THR A 36 5.41 -1.09 1.55
C THR A 36 5.08 -1.42 2.99
N LEU A 37 5.62 -2.53 3.49
CA LEU A 37 5.48 -2.97 4.87
C LEU A 37 6.85 -3.24 5.50
N LYS A 38 7.16 -2.54 6.58
CA LYS A 38 8.35 -2.75 7.40
C LYS A 38 7.90 -3.12 8.81
N VAL A 39 8.39 -4.26 9.30
CA VAL A 39 8.03 -4.78 10.62
C VAL A 39 9.30 -5.16 11.35
N THR A 40 9.40 -4.76 12.62
CA THR A 40 10.44 -5.21 13.54
C THR A 40 9.76 -5.86 14.74
N PRO A 41 9.74 -7.21 14.81
CA PRO A 41 9.18 -7.94 15.93
C PRO A 41 10.19 -8.10 17.07
N GLN A 42 9.69 -8.07 18.30
CA GLN A 42 10.41 -8.45 19.52
C GLN A 42 9.49 -9.29 20.39
N ILE A 43 9.91 -10.51 20.70
CA ILE A 43 9.14 -11.46 21.49
C ILE A 43 9.59 -11.39 22.95
N ASN A 44 8.66 -11.50 23.89
CA ASN A 44 8.97 -11.68 25.31
C ASN A 44 8.64 -13.09 25.82
N GLU A 45 9.10 -13.41 27.02
CA GLU A 45 8.93 -14.72 27.68
C GLU A 45 7.45 -15.12 27.88
N LYS A 46 6.52 -14.15 27.84
CA LYS A 46 5.08 -14.36 28.01
C LYS A 46 4.33 -14.50 26.68
N ARG A 47 5.03 -14.75 25.56
CA ARG A 47 4.48 -14.83 24.19
C ARG A 47 3.71 -13.56 23.75
N PHE A 48 4.10 -12.40 24.26
CA PHE A 48 3.72 -11.14 23.64
C PHE A 48 4.77 -10.76 22.60
N VAL A 49 4.28 -10.24 21.48
CA VAL A 49 5.08 -9.71 20.39
C VAL A 49 4.91 -8.19 20.39
N LYS A 50 6.00 -7.48 20.68
CA LYS A 50 6.10 -6.05 20.44
C LYS A 50 6.49 -5.84 18.99
N LEU A 51 5.73 -5.03 18.28
CA LEU A 51 5.87 -4.79 16.85
C LEU A 51 6.05 -3.31 16.62
N LYS A 52 7.18 -2.93 16.01
CA LYS A 52 7.33 -1.63 15.36
C LYS A 52 6.98 -1.80 13.89
N ILE A 53 5.92 -1.16 13.45
CA ILE A 53 5.33 -1.32 12.12
C ILE A 53 5.36 0.03 11.41
N TYR A 54 5.84 0.02 10.17
CA TYR A 54 5.66 1.09 9.20
C TYR A 54 5.00 0.49 7.97
N GLU A 55 3.80 0.95 7.67
CA GLU A 55 3.04 0.55 6.48
C GLU A 55 2.74 1.78 5.64
N GLU A 56 2.90 1.64 4.33
CA GLU A 56 2.57 2.63 3.34
C GLU A 56 1.84 1.97 2.16
N ILE A 57 0.68 2.52 1.82
CA ILE A 57 -0.10 2.13 0.65
C ILE A 57 -0.23 3.37 -0.22
N SER A 58 0.38 3.32 -1.40
CA SER A 58 0.25 4.34 -2.42
C SER A 58 -0.40 3.78 -3.68
N ARG A 59 -1.21 4.61 -4.34
CA ARG A 59 -1.94 4.26 -5.56
C ARG A 59 -2.02 5.46 -6.50
N VAL A 60 -1.87 5.21 -7.80
CA VAL A 60 -2.13 6.20 -8.86
C VAL A 60 -3.63 6.41 -9.04
N ILE A 61 -4.05 7.67 -9.07
CA ILE A 61 -5.44 8.07 -9.35
C ILE A 61 -5.59 8.79 -10.70
N SER A 62 -4.50 9.32 -11.25
CA SER A 62 -4.42 9.81 -12.62
C SER A 62 -2.99 9.68 -13.12
N GLU A 63 -2.79 9.35 -14.40
CA GLU A 63 -1.46 9.12 -14.99
C GLU A 63 -0.89 10.36 -15.68
N THR A 64 -1.77 11.23 -16.19
CA THR A 64 -1.38 12.44 -16.91
C THR A 64 -2.21 13.63 -16.45
N THR A 65 -1.60 14.81 -16.53
CA THR A 65 -2.29 16.08 -16.30
C THR A 65 -2.22 16.91 -17.59
N GLN A 66 -3.37 17.37 -18.07
CA GLN A 66 -3.44 18.28 -19.20
C GLN A 66 -3.18 19.70 -18.72
N VAL A 67 -2.09 20.30 -19.20
CA VAL A 67 -1.65 21.64 -18.77
C VAL A 67 -2.14 22.71 -19.77
N SER A 68 -2.29 22.33 -21.04
CA SER A 68 -2.85 23.15 -22.13
C SER A 68 -3.56 22.26 -23.17
N PRO A 69 -4.41 22.81 -24.07
CA PRO A 69 -5.11 22.02 -25.10
C PRO A 69 -4.20 21.15 -25.98
N SER A 70 -2.93 21.55 -26.13
CA SER A 70 -1.90 20.88 -26.92
C SER A 70 -0.76 20.27 -26.08
N GLN A 71 -0.86 20.28 -24.74
CA GLN A 71 0.23 19.87 -23.84
C GLN A 71 -0.28 18.92 -22.75
N VAL A 72 0.18 17.67 -22.83
CA VAL A 72 -0.03 16.65 -21.81
C VAL A 72 1.29 16.40 -21.11
N VAL A 73 1.30 16.48 -19.77
CA VAL A 73 2.48 16.21 -18.96
C VAL A 73 2.25 14.93 -18.15
N LEU A 74 3.30 14.12 -18.04
CA LEU A 74 3.37 12.96 -17.14
C LEU A 74 3.49 13.45 -15.69
N ALA A 75 2.37 13.90 -15.14
CA ALA A 75 2.24 14.34 -13.76
C ALA A 75 1.16 13.50 -13.09
N PRO A 76 1.48 12.25 -12.71
CA PRO A 76 0.51 11.38 -12.09
C PRO A 76 0.13 11.90 -10.70
N THR A 77 -1.16 11.89 -10.38
CA THR A 77 -1.62 12.15 -9.02
C THR A 77 -1.68 10.83 -8.27
N THR A 78 -1.07 10.78 -7.09
CA THR A 78 -1.07 9.59 -6.23
C THR A 78 -1.77 9.87 -4.91
N THR A 79 -2.44 8.85 -4.40
CA THR A 79 -2.91 8.84 -3.00
C THR A 79 -1.89 8.07 -2.17
N LYS A 80 -1.62 8.52 -0.96
CA LYS A 80 -0.70 7.88 -0.01
C LYS A 80 -1.38 7.75 1.34
N ARG A 81 -1.37 6.54 1.89
CA ARG A 81 -1.86 6.21 3.23
C ARG A 81 -0.69 5.60 3.98
N THR A 82 -0.35 6.16 5.14
CA THR A 82 0.78 5.70 5.95
C THR A 82 0.32 5.46 7.38
N ALA A 83 0.80 4.37 7.98
CA ALA A 83 0.61 4.07 9.39
C ALA A 83 1.96 3.70 10.01
N GLU A 84 2.37 4.42 11.06
CA GLU A 84 3.52 4.09 11.88
C GLU A 84 3.06 3.84 13.31
N THR A 85 3.26 2.61 13.80
CA THR A 85 2.73 2.19 15.09
C THR A 85 3.71 1.33 15.86
N ASN A 86 3.62 1.39 17.19
CA ASN A 86 4.31 0.49 18.10
C ASN A 86 3.24 -0.19 18.95
N VAL A 87 3.02 -1.48 18.72
CA VAL A 87 1.95 -2.24 19.38
C VAL A 87 2.52 -3.45 20.10
N GLN A 88 1.91 -3.85 21.21
CA GLN A 88 2.21 -5.09 21.89
C GLN A 88 0.96 -5.97 21.85
N VAL A 89 1.08 -7.12 21.21
CA VAL A 89 -0.03 -8.01 20.93
C VAL A 89 0.35 -9.41 21.38
N ARG A 90 -0.62 -10.20 21.84
CA ARG A 90 -0.37 -11.61 22.13
C ARG A 90 -0.30 -12.40 20.83
N ASP A 91 0.50 -13.45 20.83
CA ASP A 91 0.52 -14.44 19.75
C ASP A 91 -0.89 -14.90 19.33
N GLY A 92 -1.15 -14.91 18.02
CA GLY A 92 -2.42 -15.30 17.41
C GLY A 92 -3.58 -14.29 17.56
N GLN A 93 -3.38 -13.17 18.29
CA GLN A 93 -4.44 -12.18 18.47
C GLN A 93 -4.38 -11.08 17.42
N THR A 94 -5.53 -10.74 16.84
CA THR A 94 -5.66 -9.61 15.92
C THR A 94 -5.83 -8.31 16.68
N VAL A 95 -5.09 -7.28 16.29
CA VAL A 95 -5.25 -5.91 16.79
C VAL A 95 -5.53 -4.96 15.62
N VAL A 96 -6.29 -3.90 15.88
CA VAL A 96 -6.43 -2.76 14.97
C VAL A 96 -5.28 -1.80 15.24
N ILE A 97 -4.43 -1.56 14.25
CA ILE A 97 -3.28 -0.65 14.39
C ILE A 97 -3.59 0.74 13.86
N ALA A 98 -4.47 0.88 12.88
CA ALA A 98 -4.87 2.17 12.32
C ALA A 98 -6.31 2.17 11.82
N GLY A 99 -6.94 3.35 11.84
CA GLY A 99 -8.26 3.59 11.27
C GLY A 99 -8.41 5.01 10.75
N LEU A 100 -9.02 5.18 9.58
CA LEU A 100 -9.40 6.47 9.02
C LEU A 100 -10.83 6.39 8.49
N VAL A 101 -11.68 7.30 8.94
CA VAL A 101 -13.03 7.50 8.42
C VAL A 101 -13.09 8.94 7.95
N GLY A 102 -13.42 9.16 6.68
CA GLY A 102 -13.52 10.49 6.09
C GLY A 102 -14.72 10.60 5.16
N ASP A 103 -15.47 11.69 5.28
CA ASP A 103 -16.59 12.04 4.41
C ASP A 103 -16.24 13.33 3.66
N ASN A 104 -16.29 13.30 2.34
CA ASN A 104 -16.16 14.49 1.49
C ASN A 104 -17.49 14.74 0.78
N VAL A 105 -18.02 15.96 0.86
CA VAL A 105 -19.29 16.37 0.24
C VAL A 105 -19.02 17.55 -0.69
N ASP A 106 -19.08 17.28 -1.99
CA ASP A 106 -18.94 18.29 -3.04
C ASP A 106 -20.33 18.69 -3.54
N VAL A 107 -20.71 19.95 -3.32
CA VAL A 107 -21.96 20.52 -3.84
C VAL A 107 -21.63 21.51 -4.94
N SER A 108 -22.03 21.22 -6.17
CA SER A 108 -21.96 22.17 -7.29
C SER A 108 -23.36 22.62 -7.68
N SER A 109 -23.54 23.93 -7.84
CA SER A 109 -24.83 24.51 -8.22
C SER A 109 -24.64 25.40 -9.43
N THR A 110 -25.29 25.06 -10.52
CA THR A 110 -25.35 25.88 -11.74
C THR A 110 -26.72 26.51 -11.83
N LYS A 111 -26.80 27.84 -11.94
CA LYS A 111 -28.08 28.56 -12.05
C LYS A 111 -28.06 29.59 -13.18
N VAL A 112 -29.21 29.83 -13.79
CA VAL A 112 -29.40 30.92 -14.75
C VAL A 112 -29.42 32.25 -13.97
N PRO A 113 -28.61 33.26 -14.33
CA PRO A 113 -28.65 34.58 -13.70
C PRO A 113 -30.06 35.19 -13.73
N CYS A 114 -30.45 35.90 -12.67
CA CYS A 114 -31.78 36.50 -12.46
C CYS A 114 -32.93 35.50 -12.24
N LEU A 115 -33.08 34.48 -13.11
CA LEU A 115 -34.19 33.52 -13.05
C LEU A 115 -34.02 32.46 -11.94
N GLY A 116 -32.78 32.07 -11.64
CA GLY A 116 -32.47 31.07 -10.61
C GLY A 116 -32.68 31.54 -9.16
N ASP A 117 -32.80 32.85 -8.95
CA ASP A 117 -32.98 33.46 -7.62
C ASP A 117 -34.44 33.78 -7.28
N ILE A 118 -35.37 33.57 -8.22
CA ILE A 118 -36.80 33.84 -8.00
C ILE A 118 -37.37 32.79 -7.03
N PRO A 119 -38.00 33.19 -5.91
CA PRO A 119 -38.68 32.26 -5.02
C PRO A 119 -39.74 31.46 -5.78
N ILE A 120 -39.98 30.20 -5.42
CA ILE A 120 -40.98 29.29 -6.01
C ILE A 120 -40.61 28.75 -7.40
N VAL A 121 -40.22 29.58 -8.36
CA VAL A 121 -39.94 29.16 -9.75
C VAL A 121 -38.45 28.97 -10.08
N GLY A 122 -37.54 29.52 -9.28
CA GLY A 122 -36.09 29.44 -9.52
C GLY A 122 -35.53 28.01 -9.47
N TRP A 123 -36.27 27.04 -8.91
CA TRP A 123 -35.87 25.63 -8.91
C TRP A 123 -35.84 25.01 -10.31
N LEU A 124 -36.68 25.47 -11.25
CA LEU A 124 -36.65 25.00 -12.65
C LEU A 124 -35.45 25.58 -13.44
N PHE A 125 -34.80 26.61 -12.92
CA PHE A 125 -33.70 27.34 -13.57
C PHE A 125 -32.35 27.17 -12.84
N LYS A 126 -32.27 26.21 -11.92
CA LYS A 126 -31.02 25.81 -11.25
C LYS A 126 -30.87 24.29 -11.29
N SER A 127 -29.63 23.84 -11.35
CA SER A 127 -29.22 22.44 -11.24
C SER A 127 -28.21 22.33 -10.11
N GLU A 128 -28.49 21.47 -9.14
CA GLU A 128 -27.60 21.18 -8.03
C GLU A 128 -27.13 19.72 -8.15
N THR A 129 -25.82 19.54 -8.22
CA THR A 129 -25.18 18.22 -8.18
C THR A 129 -24.48 18.08 -6.83
N ARG A 130 -24.88 17.08 -6.06
CA ARG A 130 -24.25 16.72 -4.80
C ARG A 130 -23.52 15.40 -4.96
N ASN A 131 -22.20 15.42 -4.81
CA ASN A 131 -21.36 14.23 -4.74
C ASN A 131 -20.92 14.01 -3.29
N THR A 132 -21.02 12.77 -2.81
CA THR A 132 -20.56 12.39 -1.46
C THR A 132 -19.63 11.21 -1.57
N THR A 133 -18.38 11.39 -1.13
CA THR A 133 -17.32 10.37 -1.13
C THR A 133 -16.99 10.00 0.30
N ARG A 134 -17.29 8.75 0.69
CA ARG A 134 -16.95 8.19 2.01
C ARG A 134 -15.75 7.27 1.90
N THR A 135 -14.72 7.52 2.69
CA THR A 135 -13.47 6.74 2.76
C THR A 135 -13.36 6.08 4.13
N ASN A 136 -13.31 4.75 4.16
CA ASN A 136 -13.05 3.96 5.36
C ASN A 136 -11.78 3.14 5.16
N LEU A 137 -10.84 3.24 6.10
CA LEU A 137 -9.61 2.45 6.14
C LEU A 137 -9.49 1.85 7.54
N LEU A 138 -9.25 0.55 7.62
CA LEU A 138 -8.90 -0.14 8.84
C LEU A 138 -7.72 -1.05 8.54
N ILE A 139 -6.71 -1.00 9.41
CA ILE A 139 -5.52 -1.83 9.29
C ILE A 139 -5.47 -2.78 10.49
N PHE A 140 -5.46 -4.07 10.18
CA PHE A 140 -5.43 -5.15 11.16
C PHE A 140 -4.10 -5.88 11.08
N LEU A 141 -3.63 -6.38 12.22
CA LEU A 141 -2.44 -7.21 12.26
C LEU A 141 -2.62 -8.35 13.26
N THR A 142 -2.18 -9.53 12.85
CA THR A 142 -2.16 -10.76 13.67
C THR A 142 -0.75 -11.33 13.65
N PRO A 143 0.02 -11.27 14.75
CA PRO A 143 1.32 -11.92 14.80
C PRO A 143 1.16 -13.42 15.08
N TYR A 144 2.06 -14.23 14.52
CA TYR A 144 2.20 -15.65 14.81
C TYR A 144 3.65 -15.93 15.22
N ILE A 145 3.84 -16.54 16.39
CA ILE A 145 5.14 -17.03 16.85
C ILE A 145 5.26 -18.49 16.40
N VAL A 146 6.28 -18.77 15.59
CA VAL A 146 6.61 -20.12 15.13
C VAL A 146 7.84 -20.59 15.91
N ALA A 147 7.65 -21.55 16.81
CA ALA A 147 8.68 -22.10 17.67
C ALA A 147 9.17 -23.47 17.21
N THR A 148 8.33 -24.26 16.53
CA THR A 148 8.69 -25.61 16.06
C THR A 148 8.48 -25.78 14.55
N PRO A 149 9.15 -26.77 13.92
CA PRO A 149 8.92 -27.10 12.51
C PRO A 149 7.48 -27.54 12.23
N GLU A 150 6.82 -28.22 13.16
CA GLU A 150 5.44 -28.65 13.02
C GLU A 150 4.48 -27.46 12.96
N GLU A 151 4.70 -26.43 13.79
CA GLU A 151 3.93 -25.18 13.75
C GLU A 151 4.14 -24.44 12.42
N ALA A 152 5.36 -24.48 11.86
CA ALA A 152 5.67 -23.87 10.57
C ALA A 152 4.89 -24.57 9.43
N GLU A 153 4.84 -25.90 9.47
CA GLU A 153 4.12 -26.71 8.50
C GLU A 153 2.61 -26.46 8.56
N GLU A 154 2.02 -26.37 9.76
CA GLU A 154 0.60 -26.04 9.92
C GLU A 154 0.24 -24.68 9.29
N ILE A 155 1.08 -23.67 9.53
CA ILE A 155 0.89 -22.33 8.96
C ILE A 155 1.01 -22.36 7.43
N TYR A 156 2.00 -23.09 6.91
CA TYR A 156 2.20 -23.26 5.48
C TYR A 156 1.00 -23.95 4.84
N GLN A 157 0.56 -25.10 5.36
CA GLN A 157 -0.57 -25.86 4.82
C GLN A 157 -1.85 -25.03 4.82
N ARG A 158 -2.13 -24.32 5.92
CA ARG A 158 -3.27 -23.40 6.00
C ARG A 158 -3.18 -22.29 4.95
N LYS A 159 -1.99 -21.72 4.72
CA LYS A 159 -1.80 -20.66 3.74
C LYS A 159 -1.87 -21.18 2.30
N SER A 160 -1.32 -22.35 2.03
CA SER A 160 -1.36 -23.05 0.74
C SER A 160 -2.79 -23.37 0.35
N ASN A 161 -3.57 -23.97 1.25
CA ASN A 161 -4.99 -24.26 1.03
C ASN A 161 -5.80 -22.99 0.74
N TYR A 162 -5.58 -21.91 1.51
CA TYR A 162 -6.21 -20.62 1.23
C TYR A 162 -5.84 -20.08 -0.17
N MET A 163 -4.58 -20.21 -0.60
CA MET A 163 -4.17 -19.78 -1.94
C MET A 163 -4.77 -20.65 -3.05
N ASN A 164 -4.95 -21.95 -2.81
CA ASN A 164 -5.62 -22.87 -3.74
C ASN A 164 -7.09 -22.52 -3.92
N GLU A 165 -7.79 -22.19 -2.83
CA GLU A 165 -9.19 -21.75 -2.88
C GLU A 165 -9.36 -20.39 -3.58
N VAL A 166 -8.39 -19.49 -3.42
CA VAL A 166 -8.40 -18.14 -4.01
C VAL A 166 -7.75 -18.10 -5.41
N GLY A 167 -7.24 -19.23 -5.92
CA GLY A 167 -6.70 -19.37 -7.28
C GLY A 167 -5.31 -18.73 -7.50
N GLY A 168 -4.52 -18.54 -6.44
CA GLY A 168 -3.27 -17.77 -6.46
C GLY A 168 -2.04 -18.57 -6.07
N ASN A 169 -1.84 -19.78 -6.61
CA ASN A 169 -0.71 -20.61 -6.20
C ASN A 169 0.62 -20.03 -6.75
N PRO A 170 1.62 -19.74 -5.90
CA PRO A 170 2.97 -19.52 -6.38
C PRO A 170 3.50 -20.87 -6.88
N THR A 171 3.89 -20.86 -8.14
CA THR A 171 4.39 -22.02 -8.83
C THR A 171 5.89 -21.83 -9.02
N ASP A 172 6.69 -22.87 -8.81
CA ASP A 172 8.09 -22.83 -9.18
C ASP A 172 8.25 -22.63 -10.71
N GLN A 173 9.49 -22.44 -11.17
CA GLN A 173 9.74 -22.27 -12.61
C GLN A 173 9.35 -23.50 -13.46
N ALA A 174 9.03 -24.63 -12.83
CA ALA A 174 8.64 -25.89 -13.46
C ALA A 174 7.13 -26.16 -13.42
N GLY A 175 6.31 -25.26 -12.88
CA GLY A 175 4.87 -25.51 -12.82
C GLY A 175 4.41 -26.26 -11.56
N GLN A 176 5.28 -26.51 -10.59
CA GLN A 176 4.98 -27.25 -9.37
C GLN A 176 4.72 -26.35 -8.15
N PRO A 177 3.84 -26.78 -7.22
CA PRO A 177 3.67 -26.10 -5.94
C PRO A 177 4.99 -26.04 -5.16
N VAL A 178 5.36 -24.87 -4.64
CA VAL A 178 6.62 -24.69 -3.91
C VAL A 178 6.56 -25.42 -2.56
N GLU A 179 7.25 -26.55 -2.41
CA GLU A 179 7.35 -27.25 -1.12
C GLU A 179 8.15 -26.44 -0.08
N PRO A 180 7.79 -26.53 1.21
CA PRO A 180 8.54 -25.88 2.27
C PRO A 180 9.94 -26.50 2.37
N THR A 181 10.98 -25.68 2.19
CA THR A 181 12.36 -26.12 2.47
C THR A 181 12.49 -26.31 3.98
N PRO A 182 12.85 -27.51 4.48
CA PRO A 182 13.08 -27.72 5.89
C PRO A 182 14.12 -26.72 6.39
N ALA A 183 13.82 -26.04 7.50
CA ALA A 183 14.80 -25.19 8.17
C ALA A 183 16.01 -26.07 8.54
N GLN A 184 17.12 -25.92 7.79
CA GLN A 184 18.34 -26.63 8.10
C GLN A 184 18.79 -26.20 9.50
N PRO A 185 18.98 -27.13 10.45
CA PRO A 185 19.54 -26.78 11.74
C PRO A 185 20.90 -26.12 11.49
N SER A 186 21.06 -24.92 12.04
CA SER A 186 22.35 -24.23 12.11
C SER A 186 23.35 -25.20 12.73
N SER A 187 24.30 -25.66 11.93
CA SER A 187 25.43 -26.46 12.40
C SER A 187 26.28 -25.59 13.31
N GLY A 188 26.03 -25.69 14.61
CA GLY A 188 26.88 -25.09 15.63
C GLY A 188 28.29 -25.64 15.51
N GLU A 189 29.26 -24.74 15.34
CA GLU A 189 30.67 -25.03 15.49
C GLU A 189 30.94 -25.47 16.93
N ALA A 190 31.28 -26.75 17.06
CA ALA A 190 31.91 -27.29 18.26
C ALA A 190 33.39 -26.90 18.25
N GLU A 191 33.75 -25.83 18.96
CA GLU A 191 35.15 -25.61 19.34
C GLU A 191 35.49 -26.43 20.58
N GLY A 192 36.39 -27.39 20.37
CA GLY A 192 36.81 -28.38 21.34
C GLY A 192 37.62 -27.81 22.48
N ASN A 193 37.31 -28.30 23.68
CA ASN A 193 38.16 -28.20 24.85
C ASN A 193 39.39 -29.11 24.65
N GLN A 194 40.60 -28.55 24.57
CA GLN A 194 41.83 -29.31 24.76
C GLN A 194 42.40 -29.04 26.15
N GLU A 195 42.31 -30.07 26.97
CA GLU A 195 42.94 -30.21 28.26
C GLU A 195 44.41 -30.63 28.06
N LYS A 196 45.37 -29.79 28.46
CA LYS A 196 46.73 -30.20 28.85
C LYS A 196 47.34 -29.18 29.82
N LYS A 197 47.40 -29.56 31.10
CA LYS A 197 48.62 -29.49 31.93
C LYS A 197 48.50 -30.41 33.13
#